data_AF-Q3BTG2-F1
#
_entry.id   AF-Q3BTG2-F1
#
_cell.length_a   1.000
_cell.length_b   1.000
_cell.length_c   1.000
_cell.angle_alpha   90.00
_cell.angle_beta   90.00
_cell.angle_gamma   90.00
#
_symmetry.space_group_name_H-M   'P 1'
#
loop_
_entity.id
_entity.type
_entity.pdbx_description
1 polymer ?
#
loop_
_entity_poly.entity_id
_entity_poly.type
_entity_poly.pdbx_seq_one_letter_code
_entity_poly.pdbx_strand_id
1 'polypeptide(L)'
;MSRNNTHAPAAENGTEVNIIDTSASAQRARLLAALRRGPVTTLDARRDLNVFVPGVRVFELRQEGHPIVTRLIRLLDDQGRPHSRVAQYAMQGEVADALP
;
A
#
# COMPACT_ATOMS: atom_id res chain seq x y z
N MET A 1 -3.76 29.41 18.51
CA MET A 1 -3.70 28.28 19.47
C MET A 1 -2.59 27.33 19.07
N SER A 2 -1.53 27.29 19.86
CA SER A 2 -0.35 26.42 19.73
C SER A 2 -0.67 24.95 19.90
N ARG A 3 0.01 24.08 19.14
CA ARG A 3 0.57 22.80 19.63
C ARG A 3 1.87 22.50 18.88
N ASN A 4 2.98 22.94 19.45
CA ASN A 4 4.29 22.32 19.22
C ASN A 4 4.36 21.09 20.12
N ASN A 5 4.97 19.99 19.66
CA ASN A 5 6.09 19.38 20.37
C ASN A 5 6.71 18.23 19.56
N THR A 6 7.94 18.50 19.15
CA THR A 6 9.02 17.61 18.75
C THR A 6 9.27 16.50 19.79
N HIS A 7 9.42 15.27 19.32
CA HIS A 7 10.34 14.32 19.95
C HIS A 7 11.12 13.59 18.86
N ALA A 8 12.42 13.84 18.82
CA ALA A 8 13.42 12.90 18.35
C ALA A 8 14.20 12.45 19.59
N PRO A 9 14.69 11.21 19.62
CA PRO A 9 16.09 11.08 19.26
C PRO A 9 16.44 9.82 18.43
N ALA A 10 17.64 9.86 17.87
CA ALA A 10 18.51 8.76 17.47
C ALA A 10 18.18 7.97 16.19
N ALA A 11 18.94 8.34 15.14
CA ALA A 11 19.50 7.54 14.06
C ALA A 11 19.14 6.03 13.98
N GLU A 12 18.30 5.71 12.99
CA GLU A 12 18.27 4.41 12.31
C GLU A 12 18.08 4.69 10.81
N ASN A 13 18.95 4.18 9.95
CA ASN A 13 18.89 4.37 8.50
C ASN A 13 17.66 3.65 7.91
N GLY A 14 16.61 4.39 7.60
CA GLY A 14 15.47 3.90 6.82
C GLY A 14 14.45 5.01 6.69
N THR A 15 14.07 5.37 5.47
CA THR A 15 13.03 6.37 5.20
C THR A 15 11.72 5.90 5.85
N GLU A 16 11.49 6.30 7.10
CA GLU A 16 10.27 5.98 7.84
C GLU A 16 9.13 6.70 7.13
N VAL A 17 8.35 5.93 6.36
CA VAL A 17 7.27 6.52 5.57
C VAL A 17 6.21 6.96 6.56
N ASN A 18 6.13 8.28 6.79
CA ASN A 18 5.24 8.88 7.79
C ASN A 18 3.79 8.43 7.55
N ILE A 19 3.32 7.47 8.34
CA ILE A 19 2.01 6.82 8.17
C ILE A 19 0.84 7.73 8.59
N ILE A 20 1.16 8.81 9.30
CA ILE A 20 0.22 9.81 9.83
C ILE A 20 -0.21 10.79 8.75
N ASP A 21 0.65 11.10 7.77
CA ASP A 21 0.28 11.97 6.65
C ASP A 21 -0.74 11.27 5.74
N THR A 22 -1.98 11.75 5.77
CA THR A 22 -3.12 11.20 5.01
C THR A 22 -3.30 11.84 3.63
N SER A 23 -2.37 12.71 3.20
CA SER A 23 -2.42 13.32 1.87
C SER A 23 -2.45 12.27 0.76
N ALA A 24 -3.10 12.61 -0.36
CA ALA A 24 -3.21 11.72 -1.52
C ALA A 24 -1.83 11.28 -2.04
N SER A 25 -0.85 12.19 -2.07
CA SER A 25 0.53 11.90 -2.46
C SER A 25 1.21 10.94 -1.50
N ALA A 26 1.10 11.13 -0.18
CA ALA A 26 1.69 10.22 0.81
C ALA A 26 1.06 8.82 0.76
N GLN A 27 -0.25 8.73 0.51
CA GLN A 27 -0.94 7.45 0.32
C GLN A 27 -0.48 6.73 -0.96
N ARG A 28 -0.36 7.45 -2.09
CA ARG A 28 0.18 6.88 -3.34
C ARG A 28 1.61 6.40 -3.18
N ALA A 29 2.47 7.19 -2.54
CA ALA A 29 3.86 6.84 -2.30
C ALA A 29 3.98 5.55 -1.48
N ARG A 30 3.21 5.42 -0.39
CA ARG A 30 3.15 4.19 0.42
C ARG A 30 2.68 2.99 -0.38
N LEU A 31 1.57 3.15 -1.11
CA LEU A 31 1.01 2.07 -1.91
C LEU A 31 1.99 1.61 -3.01
N LEU A 32 2.62 2.54 -3.70
CA LEU A 32 3.62 2.24 -4.72
C LEU A 32 4.84 1.54 -4.14
N ALA A 33 5.35 2.02 -2.99
CA ALA A 33 6.46 1.39 -2.29
C ALA A 33 6.14 -0.05 -1.86
N ALA A 34 4.91 -0.32 -1.42
CA ALA A 34 4.46 -1.65 -1.08
C ALA A 34 4.29 -2.54 -2.33
N LEU A 35 3.71 -2.02 -3.42
CA LEU A 35 3.54 -2.75 -4.68
C LEU A 35 4.85 -3.17 -5.34
N ARG A 36 5.92 -2.38 -5.14
CA ARG A 36 7.28 -2.72 -5.57
C ARG A 36 7.93 -3.83 -4.75
N ARG A 37 7.40 -4.14 -3.56
CA ARG A 37 7.88 -5.25 -2.71
C ARG A 37 7.08 -6.52 -2.95
N GLY A 38 5.86 -6.40 -3.45
CA GLY A 38 5.00 -7.54 -3.76
C GLY A 38 3.53 -7.16 -3.90
N PRO A 39 2.66 -8.15 -4.14
CA PRO A 39 1.22 -7.93 -4.25
C PRO A 39 0.61 -7.38 -2.96
N VAL A 40 -0.32 -6.43 -3.09
CA VAL A 40 -1.02 -5.79 -1.97
C VAL A 40 -2.52 -5.95 -2.14
N THR A 41 -3.23 -6.43 -1.13
CA THR A 41 -4.70 -6.50 -1.17
C THR A 41 -5.35 -5.20 -0.73
N THR A 42 -6.61 -4.98 -1.09
CA THR A 42 -7.40 -3.86 -0.58
C THR A 42 -7.54 -3.85 0.95
N LEU A 43 -7.41 -5.01 1.60
CA LEU A 43 -7.46 -5.13 3.06
C LEU A 43 -6.13 -4.70 3.67
N ASP A 44 -5.01 -5.24 3.17
CA ASP A 44 -3.66 -4.86 3.64
C ASP A 44 -3.38 -3.37 3.39
N ALA A 45 -3.81 -2.82 2.25
CA ALA A 45 -3.66 -1.40 1.96
C ALA A 45 -4.39 -0.49 2.97
N ARG A 46 -5.54 -0.94 3.48
CA ARG A 46 -6.29 -0.19 4.50
C ARG A 46 -5.68 -0.37 5.89
N ARG A 47 -5.35 -1.61 6.25
CA ARG A 47 -4.85 -1.99 7.58
C ARG A 47 -3.44 -1.49 7.81
N ASP A 48 -2.53 -1.79 6.89
CA ASP A 48 -1.08 -1.65 7.11
C ASP A 48 -0.52 -0.38 6.47
N LEU A 49 -1.11 0.08 5.36
CA LEU A 49 -0.63 1.26 4.64
C LEU A 49 -1.42 2.53 4.96
N ASN A 50 -2.49 2.44 5.75
CA ASN A 50 -3.41 3.55 6.06
C ASN A 50 -3.85 4.32 4.79
N VAL A 51 -4.15 3.56 3.72
CA VAL A 51 -4.63 4.09 2.45
C VAL A 51 -6.16 4.03 2.42
N PHE A 52 -6.79 5.20 2.42
CA PHE A 52 -8.24 5.30 2.26
C PHE A 52 -8.60 5.22 0.77
N VAL A 53 -9.60 4.41 0.44
CA VAL A 53 -10.05 4.13 -0.93
C VAL A 53 -8.90 3.65 -1.86
N PRO A 54 -8.31 2.46 -1.61
CA PRO A 54 -7.14 1.98 -2.37
C PRO A 54 -7.34 1.95 -3.89
N GLY A 55 -8.56 1.67 -4.37
CA GLY A 55 -8.87 1.66 -5.80
C GLY A 55 -8.63 3.00 -6.50
N VAL A 56 -8.89 4.13 -5.83
CA VAL A 56 -8.61 5.47 -6.38
C VAL A 56 -7.11 5.70 -6.47
N ARG A 57 -6.34 5.30 -5.45
CA ARG A 57 -4.87 5.43 -5.46
C ARG A 57 -4.22 4.58 -6.54
N VAL A 58 -4.71 3.36 -6.76
CA VAL A 58 -4.24 2.51 -7.87
C VAL A 58 -4.59 3.14 -9.22
N PHE A 59 -5.79 3.72 -9.36
CA PHE A 59 -6.16 4.43 -10.58
C PHE A 59 -5.22 5.61 -10.86
N GLU A 60 -4.96 6.46 -9.85
CA GLU A 60 -4.00 7.56 -9.96
C GLU A 60 -2.60 7.08 -10.35
N LEU A 61 -2.09 6.02 -9.71
CA LEU A 61 -0.77 5.44 -10.04
C LEU A 61 -0.71 4.90 -11.47
N ARG A 62 -1.79 4.32 -11.98
CA ARG A 62 -1.87 3.89 -13.39
C ARG A 62 -1.83 5.07 -14.35
N GLN A 63 -2.52 6.16 -14.01
CA GLN A 63 -2.46 7.41 -14.79
C GLN A 63 -1.06 8.02 -14.80
N GLU A 64 -0.28 7.82 -13.73
CA GLU A 64 1.14 8.19 -13.65
C GLU A 64 2.07 7.23 -14.41
N GLY A 65 1.53 6.18 -15.04
CA GLY A 65 2.28 5.24 -15.88
C GLY A 65 2.79 4.00 -15.14
N HIS A 66 2.39 3.76 -13.89
CA HIS A 66 2.76 2.53 -13.19
C HIS A 66 1.96 1.34 -13.71
N PRO A 67 2.62 0.26 -14.17
CA PRO A 67 1.93 -0.88 -14.76
C PRO A 67 1.40 -1.79 -13.65
N ILE A 68 0.22 -1.49 -13.09
CA ILE A 68 -0.38 -2.24 -11.97
C ILE A 68 -1.53 -3.10 -12.48
N VAL A 69 -1.47 -4.40 -12.27
CA VAL A 69 -2.57 -5.35 -12.54
C VAL A 69 -3.45 -5.56 -11.31
N THR A 70 -4.70 -5.95 -11.54
CA THR A 70 -5.64 -6.32 -10.46
C THR A 70 -6.13 -7.74 -10.68
N ARG A 71 -6.10 -8.56 -9.64
CA ARG A 71 -6.73 -9.88 -9.58
C ARG A 71 -7.73 -9.90 -8.44
N LEU A 72 -8.81 -10.67 -8.59
CA LEU A 72 -9.78 -10.89 -7.51
C LEU A 72 -9.46 -12.21 -6.83
N ILE A 73 -9.25 -12.17 -5.52
CA ILE A 73 -8.93 -13.34 -4.70
C ILE A 73 -9.98 -13.55 -3.61
N ARG A 74 -10.03 -14.77 -3.08
CA ARG A 74 -10.78 -15.08 -1.88
C ARG A 74 -9.86 -14.94 -0.67
N LEU A 75 -10.24 -14.14 0.31
CA LEU A 75 -9.46 -13.92 1.53
C LEU A 75 -10.40 -13.83 2.74
N LEU A 76 -9.92 -14.24 3.91
CA LEU A 76 -10.59 -14.01 5.19
C LEU A 76 -10.15 -12.64 5.72
N ASP A 77 -11.08 -11.83 6.20
CA ASP A 77 -10.70 -10.64 6.96
C ASP A 77 -10.17 -11.01 8.35
N ASP A 78 -9.69 -10.00 9.09
CA ASP A 78 -9.13 -10.17 10.44
C ASP A 78 -10.16 -10.75 11.44
N GLN A 79 -11.45 -10.74 11.10
CA GLN A 79 -12.55 -11.31 11.89
C GLN A 79 -13.00 -12.69 11.39
N GLY A 80 -12.24 -13.31 10.50
CA GLY A 80 -12.51 -14.63 9.95
C GLY A 80 -13.68 -14.67 8.97
N ARG A 81 -14.13 -13.53 8.43
CA ARG A 81 -15.23 -13.50 7.46
C ARG A 81 -14.67 -13.69 6.05
N PRO A 82 -15.21 -14.64 5.25
CA PRO A 82 -14.72 -14.88 3.91
C PRO A 82 -15.23 -13.82 2.94
N HIS A 83 -14.30 -13.22 2.20
CA HIS A 83 -14.57 -12.29 1.11
C HIS A 83 -14.16 -12.92 -0.20
N SER A 84 -15.11 -13.18 -1.09
CA SER A 84 -14.87 -13.94 -2.33
C SER A 84 -14.24 -13.13 -3.46
N ARG A 85 -14.19 -11.80 -3.32
CA ARG A 85 -13.78 -10.85 -4.37
C ARG A 85 -12.95 -9.68 -3.82
N VAL A 86 -11.90 -9.99 -3.07
CA VAL A 86 -10.93 -8.99 -2.60
C VAL A 86 -10.00 -8.64 -3.76
N ALA A 87 -9.81 -7.35 -4.03
CA ALA A 87 -8.86 -6.93 -5.05
C ALA A 87 -7.43 -7.03 -4.52
N GLN A 88 -6.60 -7.78 -5.24
CA GLN A 88 -5.16 -7.84 -5.07
C GLN A 88 -4.51 -7.10 -6.23
N TYR A 89 -3.69 -6.11 -5.89
CA TYR A 89 -2.92 -5.30 -6.82
C TYR A 89 -1.49 -5.80 -6.87
N ALA A 90 -0.88 -5.85 -8.05
CA ALA A 90 0.52 -6.22 -8.22
C ALA A 90 1.14 -5.46 -9.38
N MET A 91 2.47 -5.27 -9.36
CA MET A 91 3.19 -4.74 -10.51
C MET A 91 3.17 -5.75 -11.67
N GLN A 92 2.94 -5.27 -12.88
CA GLN A 92 2.99 -6.07 -14.10
C GLN A 92 4.45 -6.28 -14.46
N GLY A 93 4.96 -7.49 -14.24
CA GLY A 93 6.35 -7.82 -14.49
C GLY A 93 7.25 -7.59 -13.27
N GLU A 94 7.11 -8.48 -12.29
CA GLU A 94 8.25 -8.99 -11.52
C GLU A 94 8.01 -10.50 -11.35
N VAL A 95 7.98 -11.20 -12.49
CA VAL A 95 8.33 -12.61 -12.56
C VAL A 95 9.80 -12.63 -12.97
N ALA A 96 10.65 -12.09 -12.11
CA ALA A 96 12.08 -12.35 -12.17
C ALA A 96 12.34 -13.44 -11.14
N ASP A 97 12.39 -14.68 -11.63
CA ASP A 97 13.25 -15.71 -11.09
C ASP A 97 13.00 -16.15 -9.64
N ALA A 98 11.96 -16.97 -9.45
CA ALA A 98 11.86 -17.84 -8.28
C ALA A 98 11.35 -19.22 -8.70
N LEU A 99 12.21 -19.95 -9.42
CA LEU A 99 12.19 -21.41 -9.47
C LEU A 99 13.63 -21.93 -9.43
N PRO A 100 14.06 -22.55 -8.32
CA PRO A 100 14.80 -23.80 -8.38
C PRO A 100 13.84 -25.00 -8.30
#